data_AF-A0A0A7A246-F1
#
_entry.id   AF-A0A0A7A246-F1
#
_cell.length_a   1.000
_cell.length_b   1.000
_cell.length_c   1.000
_cell.angle_alpha   90.00
_cell.angle_beta   90.00
_cell.angle_gamma   90.00
#
_symmetry.space_group_name_H-M   'P 1'
#
loop_
_entity.id
_entity.type
_entity.pdbx_description
1 polymer ?
#
loop_
_entity_poly.entity_id
_entity_poly.type
_entity_poly.pdbx_seq_one_letter_code
_entity_poly.pdbx_strand_id
1 'polypeptide(L)' 'MTAKTKFKSPAFEAIHSAAAGLSSVDAIYAETMRTFDKACLTSVQDLQPVEIKALREN' A
#
# COMPACT_ATOMS: atom_id res chain seq x y z
N MET A 1 -4.04 15.24 -0.27
CA MET A 1 -3.22 14.67 -1.36
C MET A 1 -3.39 13.16 -1.33
N THR A 2 -3.98 12.55 -2.37
CA THR A 2 -4.05 11.08 -2.47
C THR A 2 -2.63 10.57 -2.69
N ALA A 3 -2.06 9.90 -1.68
CA ALA A 3 -0.77 9.25 -1.81
C ALA A 3 -0.86 8.25 -2.97
N LYS A 4 -0.08 8.48 -4.04
CA LYS A 4 0.05 7.50 -5.12
C LYS A 4 0.71 6.25 -4.53
N THR A 5 -0.09 5.20 -4.31
CA THR A 5 0.39 3.87 -3.97
C THR A 5 1.36 3.41 -5.05
N LYS A 6 2.62 3.22 -4.69
CA LYS A 6 3.62 2.67 -5.61
C LYS A 6 3.54 1.14 -5.56
N PHE A 7 3.33 0.53 -6.71
CA PHE A 7 3.34 -0.92 -6.88
C PHE A 7 4.71 -1.40 -7.33
N LYS A 8 5.06 -2.66 -6.98
CA LYS A 8 6.33 -3.27 -7.39
C LYS A 8 6.42 -3.49 -8.91
N SER A 9 5.29 -3.75 -9.57
CA SER A 9 5.16 -3.87 -11.02
C SER A 9 3.70 -3.75 -11.46
N PRO A 10 3.42 -3.59 -12.77
CA PRO A 10 2.05 -3.61 -13.29
C PRO A 10 1.29 -4.91 -12.98
N ALA A 11 2.00 -6.05 -12.87
CA ALA A 11 1.39 -7.31 -12.49
C ALA A 11 0.92 -7.31 -11.03
N PHE A 12 1.70 -6.73 -10.12
CA PHE A 12 1.32 -6.58 -8.71
C PHE A 12 0.17 -5.58 -8.54
N GLU A 13 0.11 -4.53 -9.36
CA GLU A 13 -1.03 -3.62 -9.40
C GLU A 13 -2.32 -4.34 -9.83
N ALA A 14 -2.26 -5.17 -10.89
CA ALA A 14 -3.42 -5.95 -11.33
C ALA A 14 -3.90 -6.94 -10.27
N ILE A 15 -3.00 -7.64 -9.60
CA ILE A 15 -3.33 -8.57 -8.50
C ILE A 15 -3.96 -7.81 -7.33
N HIS A 16 -3.39 -6.66 -6.92
CA HIS A 16 -3.93 -5.84 -5.83
C HIS A 16 -5.32 -5.31 -6.18
N SER A 17 -5.52 -4.83 -7.42
CA SER A 17 -6.83 -4.39 -7.90
C SER A 17 -7.86 -5.51 -7.87
N ALA A 18 -7.48 -6.74 -8.22
CA ALA A 18 -8.37 -7.90 -8.12
C ALA A 18 -8.76 -8.20 -6.67
N ALA A 19 -7.79 -8.16 -5.75
CA ALA A 19 -8.05 -8.32 -4.31
C ALA A 19 -8.95 -7.20 -3.77
N ALA A 20 -8.74 -5.95 -4.18
CA ALA A 20 -9.62 -4.83 -3.83
C ALA A 20 -11.06 -5.06 -4.32
N GLY A 21 -11.23 -5.61 -5.52
CA GLY A 21 -12.52 -6.05 -6.03
C GLY A 21 -13.19 -7.08 -5.12
N LEU A 22 -12.46 -8.11 -4.68
CA LEU A 22 -12.96 -9.11 -3.72
C LEU A 22 -13.32 -8.48 -2.36
N SER A 23 -12.53 -7.52 -1.88
CA SER A 23 -12.81 -6.83 -0.63
C SER A 23 -14.07 -5.96 -0.74
N SER A 24 -14.36 -5.37 -1.91
CA SER A 24 -15.53 -4.52 -2.12
C SER A 24 -16.87 -5.27 -2.04
N VAL A 25 -16.84 -6.60 -2.18
CA VAL A 25 -17.99 -7.49 -2.06
C VAL A 25 -17.91 -8.35 -0.79
N ASP A 26 -17.10 -7.93 0.19
CA ASP A 26 -16.88 -8.61 1.48
C ASP A 26 -16.39 -10.07 1.37
N ALA A 27 -15.86 -10.47 0.21
CA ALA A 27 -15.32 -11.83 0.01
C ALA A 27 -13.97 -12.02 0.72
N ILE A 28 -13.25 -10.93 0.99
CA ILE A 28 -12.05 -10.92 1.83
C ILE A 28 -12.09 -9.75 2.81
N TYR A 29 -11.48 -9.94 3.98
CA TYR A 29 -11.47 -8.95 5.05
C TYR A 29 -10.23 -8.04 5.00
N ALA A 30 -10.27 -6.96 5.78
CA ALA A 30 -9.16 -6.01 5.90
C ALA A 30 -7.83 -6.68 6.31
N GLU A 31 -7.88 -7.75 7.10
CA GLU A 31 -6.68 -8.51 7.46
C GLU A 31 -6.01 -9.14 6.23
N THR A 32 -6.80 -9.73 5.33
CA THR A 32 -6.32 -10.29 4.06
C THR A 32 -5.77 -9.20 3.14
N MET A 33 -6.46 -8.06 3.05
CA MET A 33 -5.99 -6.92 2.25
C MET A 33 -4.61 -6.41 2.70
N ARG A 34 -4.31 -6.39 4.01
CA ARG A 34 -2.98 -6.02 4.53
C ARG A 34 -1.87 -6.95 4.03
N THR A 35 -2.17 -8.21 3.76
CA THR A 35 -1.20 -9.16 3.17
C THR A 35 -0.93 -8.81 1.70
N PHE A 36 -1.97 -8.46 0.94
CA PHE A 36 -1.83 -7.98 -0.42
C PHE A 36 -1.08 -6.64 -0.49
N ASP A 37 -1.32 -5.72 0.45
CA ASP A 37 -0.58 -4.47 0.55
C ASP A 37 0.93 -4.72 0.68
N LYS A 38 1.35 -5.59 1.62
CA LYS A 38 2.76 -5.95 1.81
C LYS A 38 3.37 -6.66 0.58
N ALA A 39 2.58 -7.51 -0.07
CA ALA A 39 3.04 -8.27 -1.22
C ALA A 39 3.19 -7.39 -2.48
N CYS A 40 2.24 -6.50 -2.73
CA CYS A 40 2.09 -5.78 -4.01
C CYS A 40 2.68 -4.37 -4.00
N LEU A 41 2.62 -3.67 -2.86
CA LEU A 41 3.13 -2.31 -2.75
C LEU A 41 4.65 -2.30 -2.55
N THR A 42 5.30 -1.27 -3.09
CA THR A 42 6.70 -1.01 -2.81
C THR A 42 6.88 -0.80 -1.30
N SER A 43 7.91 -1.41 -0.72
CA SER A 43 8.22 -1.20 0.70
C SER A 43 8.42 0.28 0.96
N VAL A 44 7.81 0.79 2.03
CA VAL A 44 8.12 2.12 2.54
C VAL A 44 9.54 2.06 3.11
N GLN A 45 10.34 3.09 2.83
CA GLN A 45 11.64 3.24 3.47
C GLN A 45 11.45 3.56 4.94
N ASP A 46 12.22 2.90 5.81
CA ASP A 46 12.29 3.29 7.21
C ASP A 46 12.96 4.66 7.30
N LEU A 47 12.18 5.64 7.75
CA LEU A 47 12.65 6.99 7.98
C LEU A 47 13.06 7.15 9.45
N GLN A 48 14.19 7.80 9.68
CA GLN A 48 14.63 8.19 11.01
C GLN A 48 13.73 9.31 11.55
N PRO A 49 13.59 9.44 12.89
CA PRO A 49 12.77 10.49 13.50
C PRO A 49 13.10 11.91 13.01
N VAL A 50 14.38 12.19 12.76
CA VAL A 50 14.84 13.48 12.23
C VAL A 50 14.33 13.76 10.81
N GLU A 51 14.30 12.74 9.96
CA GLU A 51 13.81 12.84 8.58
C GLU A 51 12.29 13.05 8.56
N ILE A 52 11.56 12.34 9.43
CA ILE A 52 10.12 12.54 9.60
C ILE A 52 9.83 13.96 10.10
N LYS A 53 10.61 14.47 11.06
CA LYS A 53 10.46 15.84 11.57
C LYS A 53 10.68 16.86 10.45
N ALA A 54 11.75 16.71 9.67
CA ALA A 54 12.05 17.59 8.54
C ALA A 54 10.94 17.62 7.49
N LEU A 55 10.30 16.48 7.21
CA LEU A 55 9.16 16.41 6.27
C LEU A 55 7.88 17.10 6.78
N ARG A 56 7.70 17.20 8.11
CA ARG A 56 6.50 17.76 8.73
C ARG A 56 6.57 19.26 8.99
N GLU A 57 7.78 19.80 9.13
CA GLU A 57 8.03 21.21 9.43
C GLU A 57 8.24 22.07 8.17
N ASN A 58 8.19 21.45 6.99
CA ASN A 58 8.25 22.11 5.68
C ASN A 58 6.82 22.38 5.16
#